data_AF-A0A7X7APK4-F1
#
_entry.id   AF-A0A7X7APK4-F1
#
_cell.length_a   1.000
_cell.length_b   1.000
_cell.length_c   1.000
_cell.angle_alpha   90.00
_cell.angle_beta   90.00
_cell.angle_gamma   90.00
#
_symmetry.space_group_name_H-M   'P 1'
#
loop_
_entity.id
_entity.type
_entity.pdbx_description
1 polymer ?
#
loop_
_entity_poly.entity_id
_entity_poly.type
_entity_poly.pdbx_seq_one_letter_code
_entity_poly.pdbx_strand_id
1 'polypeptide(L)'
;MSMDLTGITNQNEYYTNHYFSSIFEENASKTISTWRAEAKNNDGIRTPWSLLRDAAKQYYPLHDRYVRAKDDSQILSNICLLADTYLEALGYPDAQPELIEIDDTLKVPVYLEINKANGAPLLWILLAASQEKDAGILEKHCFSADTIGEDNSNPKSPGEMTTLDNEELATKILFGAAEPPRFLIFIGMNQIALIDRNKWNEKRYLQFELEEIFSRREESTLQAMAVLLHRNSLCPKEGIALIDELDANSQKHAAGVSQDLKYALRESIELLGNEVLYDMANRQGRNLDTDPVDAGQLTMECLRYMYRMLFVLFIESRPELGYAPLKAQSYMYSYSLESLRDIADNIRDDVE
;
A
#
# COMPACT_ATOMS: atom_id res chain seq x y z
N MET A 1 8.60 6.75 17.21
CA MET A 1 8.65 5.40 16.60
C MET A 1 7.85 5.53 15.33
N SER A 2 8.38 5.11 14.19
CA SER A 2 7.60 5.19 12.95
C SER A 2 6.38 4.27 13.05
N MET A 3 5.28 4.66 12.43
CA MET A 3 4.07 3.85 12.31
C MET A 3 4.39 2.48 11.69
N ASP A 4 3.94 1.39 12.31
CA ASP A 4 4.10 0.05 11.75
C ASP A 4 3.02 -0.18 10.68
N LEU A 5 3.45 -0.40 9.43
CA LEU A 5 2.57 -0.64 8.28
C LEU A 5 2.53 -2.12 7.87
N THR A 6 3.04 -3.02 8.72
CA THR A 6 3.01 -4.46 8.42
C THR A 6 1.58 -4.94 8.18
N GLY A 7 1.37 -5.70 7.10
CA GLY A 7 0.04 -6.10 6.63
C GLY A 7 -0.70 -5.05 5.79
N ILE A 8 -0.15 -3.84 5.59
CA ILE A 8 -0.70 -2.83 4.67
C ILE A 8 0.24 -2.69 3.47
N THR A 9 -0.14 -3.27 2.34
CA THR A 9 0.69 -3.29 1.12
C THR A 9 0.30 -2.17 0.16
N ASN A 10 1.30 -1.40 -0.25
CA ASN A 10 1.20 -0.29 -1.19
C ASN A 10 1.40 -0.77 -2.65
N GLN A 11 0.38 -1.42 -3.20
CA GLN A 11 0.47 -2.12 -4.47
C GLN A 11 0.69 -1.15 -5.63
N ASN A 12 1.70 -1.44 -6.45
CA ASN A 12 2.14 -0.62 -7.58
C ASN A 12 2.34 0.88 -7.25
N GLU A 13 2.73 1.19 -6.01
CA GLU A 13 2.93 2.56 -5.53
C GLU A 13 1.66 3.43 -5.57
N TYR A 14 0.57 2.96 -4.93
CA TYR A 14 -0.61 3.80 -4.67
C TYR A 14 -0.20 5.14 -4.07
N TYR A 15 0.73 5.13 -3.11
CA TYR A 15 1.60 6.25 -2.79
C TYR A 15 3.04 5.96 -3.20
N THR A 16 3.89 6.97 -3.29
CA THR A 16 5.33 6.69 -3.42
C THR A 16 5.85 5.95 -2.18
N ASN A 17 6.71 4.95 -2.38
CA ASN A 17 7.15 4.07 -1.30
C ASN A 17 7.83 4.83 -0.16
N HIS A 18 8.72 5.77 -0.47
CA HIS A 18 9.39 6.61 0.54
C HIS A 18 8.39 7.43 1.36
N TYR A 19 7.37 8.02 0.70
CA TYR A 19 6.33 8.74 1.41
C TYR A 19 5.58 7.83 2.37
N PHE A 20 5.16 6.66 1.89
CA PHE A 20 4.36 5.73 2.68
C PHE A 20 5.14 5.20 3.89
N SER A 21 6.42 4.85 3.73
CA SER A 21 7.24 4.31 4.82
C SER A 21 7.69 5.35 5.86
N SER A 22 7.89 6.60 5.45
CA SER A 22 8.69 7.56 6.25
C SER A 22 7.96 8.85 6.60
N ILE A 23 6.88 9.20 5.89
CA ILE A 23 6.22 10.51 6.02
C ILE A 23 4.73 10.36 6.35
N PHE A 24 4.10 9.26 5.93
CA PHE A 24 2.67 9.02 6.13
C PHE A 24 2.19 9.26 7.57
N GLU A 25 2.96 8.79 8.57
CA GLU A 25 2.61 8.98 9.98
C GLU A 25 2.45 10.45 10.37
N GLU A 26 3.38 11.31 9.94
CA GLU A 26 3.34 12.75 10.25
C GLU A 26 2.04 13.37 9.70
N ASN A 27 1.67 13.01 8.48
CA ASN A 27 0.46 13.51 7.84
C ASN A 27 -0.83 12.90 8.42
N ALA A 28 -0.77 11.67 8.91
CA ALA A 28 -1.88 11.01 9.60
C ALA A 28 -2.08 11.51 11.05
N SER A 29 -1.03 12.07 11.66
CA SER A 29 -0.98 12.42 13.09
C SER A 29 -2.08 13.38 13.53
N LYS A 30 -2.42 14.35 12.67
CA LYS A 30 -3.48 15.34 12.94
C LYS A 30 -4.84 14.65 13.08
N THR A 31 -5.17 13.78 12.12
CA THR A 31 -6.43 13.00 12.13
C THR A 31 -6.52 12.09 13.36
N ILE A 32 -5.45 11.38 13.67
CA ILE A 32 -5.36 10.50 14.86
C ILE A 32 -5.55 11.32 16.14
N SER A 33 -4.92 12.49 16.24
CA SER A 33 -5.02 13.37 17.40
C SER A 33 -6.44 13.92 17.57
N THR A 34 -7.12 14.28 16.48
CA THR A 34 -8.53 14.70 16.50
C THR A 34 -9.42 13.59 17.03
N TRP A 35 -9.33 12.37 16.49
CA TRP A 35 -10.13 11.23 16.99
C TRP A 35 -9.85 10.91 18.46
N ARG A 36 -8.59 11.01 18.89
CA ARG A 36 -8.23 10.81 20.30
C ARG A 36 -8.83 11.89 21.20
N ALA A 37 -8.87 13.15 20.76
CA ALA A 37 -9.51 14.23 21.50
C ALA A 37 -11.02 14.05 21.58
N GLU A 38 -11.68 13.68 20.47
CA GLU A 38 -13.12 13.41 20.42
C GLU A 38 -13.53 12.29 21.37
N ALA A 39 -12.80 11.17 21.39
CA ALA A 39 -13.06 10.06 22.29
C ALA A 39 -12.80 10.41 23.78
N LYS A 40 -11.89 11.35 24.06
CA LYS A 40 -11.64 11.81 25.43
C LYS A 40 -12.71 12.79 25.92
N ASN A 41 -13.27 13.58 25.03
CA ASN A 41 -14.17 14.68 25.38
C ASN A 41 -15.65 14.30 25.36
N ASN A 42 -16.01 13.16 24.76
CA ASN A 42 -17.39 12.72 24.63
C ASN A 42 -17.56 11.29 25.16
N ASP A 43 -18.39 11.14 26.20
CA ASP A 43 -18.72 9.84 26.74
C ASP A 43 -19.40 8.96 25.68
N GLY A 44 -18.92 7.72 25.55
CA GLY A 44 -19.44 6.75 24.58
C GLY A 44 -18.81 6.80 23.19
N ILE A 45 -18.01 7.83 22.87
CA ILE A 45 -17.25 7.87 21.61
C ILE A 45 -15.94 7.10 21.78
N ARG A 46 -15.67 6.20 20.84
CA ARG A 46 -14.47 5.39 20.79
C ARG A 46 -13.67 5.71 19.54
N THR A 47 -12.34 5.58 19.62
CA THR A 47 -11.49 5.80 18.45
C THR A 47 -11.69 4.66 17.44
N PRO A 48 -11.64 4.94 16.12
CA PRO A 48 -11.81 3.91 15.09
C PRO A 48 -10.89 2.70 15.28
N TRP A 49 -9.61 2.92 15.59
CA TRP A 49 -8.65 1.83 15.83
C TRP A 49 -8.96 1.00 17.09
N SER A 50 -9.68 1.57 18.07
CA SER A 50 -10.15 0.79 19.23
C SER A 50 -11.35 -0.11 18.88
N LEU A 51 -12.20 0.32 17.94
CA LEU A 51 -13.31 -0.48 17.42
C LEU A 51 -12.80 -1.59 16.50
N LEU A 52 -11.84 -1.28 15.62
CA LEU A 52 -11.14 -2.29 14.81
C LEU A 52 -10.43 -3.34 15.68
N ARG A 53 -9.87 -2.92 16.82
CA ARG A 53 -9.29 -3.86 17.80
C ARG A 53 -10.32 -4.81 18.40
N ASP A 54 -11.57 -4.38 18.56
CA ASP A 54 -12.65 -5.26 19.01
C ASP A 54 -13.15 -6.15 17.87
N ALA A 55 -13.20 -5.63 16.63
CA ALA A 55 -13.48 -6.42 15.44
C ALA A 55 -12.50 -7.59 15.28
N ALA A 56 -11.22 -7.38 15.62
CA ALA A 56 -10.21 -8.44 15.65
C ALA A 56 -10.60 -9.61 16.57
N LYS A 57 -11.32 -9.38 17.67
CA LYS A 57 -11.78 -10.46 18.57
C LYS A 57 -12.84 -11.34 17.91
N GLN A 58 -13.67 -10.77 17.04
CA GLN A 58 -14.66 -11.51 16.25
C GLN A 58 -14.04 -12.18 15.02
N TYR A 59 -12.99 -11.57 14.46
CA TYR A 59 -12.25 -12.10 13.32
C TYR A 59 -11.68 -13.50 13.57
N TYR A 60 -10.92 -13.73 14.65
CA TYR A 60 -10.23 -15.01 14.81
C TYR A 60 -11.15 -16.24 14.85
N PRO A 61 -12.25 -16.26 15.63
CA PRO A 61 -13.14 -17.43 15.63
C PRO A 61 -13.81 -17.67 14.27
N LEU A 62 -14.08 -16.61 13.49
CA LEU A 62 -14.68 -16.72 12.16
C LEU A 62 -13.65 -17.15 11.12
N HIS A 63 -12.42 -16.66 11.21
CA HIS A 63 -11.29 -17.08 10.38
C HIS A 63 -10.95 -18.56 10.63
N ASP A 64 -10.88 -19.01 11.89
CA ASP A 64 -10.65 -20.43 12.22
C ASP A 64 -11.72 -21.35 11.62
N ARG A 65 -12.99 -20.91 11.63
CA ARG A 65 -14.08 -21.62 10.96
C ARG A 65 -13.90 -21.59 9.45
N TYR A 66 -13.55 -20.44 8.88
CA TYR A 66 -13.31 -20.28 7.45
C TYR A 66 -12.23 -21.25 6.96
N VAL A 67 -11.08 -21.33 7.63
CA VAL A 67 -9.99 -22.25 7.26
C VAL A 67 -10.47 -23.71 7.22
N ARG A 68 -11.32 -24.12 8.17
CA ARG A 68 -11.83 -25.50 8.30
C ARG A 68 -13.08 -25.79 7.46
N ALA A 69 -13.82 -24.76 7.07
CA ALA A 69 -15.10 -24.90 6.39
C ALA A 69 -14.92 -25.50 4.99
N LYS A 70 -15.90 -26.32 4.61
CA LYS A 70 -16.06 -26.87 3.26
C LYS A 70 -17.35 -26.38 2.59
N ASP A 71 -18.16 -25.62 3.32
CA ASP A 71 -19.47 -25.12 2.89
C ASP A 71 -19.38 -23.61 2.66
N ASP A 72 -19.83 -23.18 1.49
CA ASP A 72 -19.71 -21.82 1.01
C ASP A 72 -20.71 -20.88 1.70
N SER A 73 -21.91 -21.34 2.07
CA SER A 73 -22.96 -20.45 2.60
C SER A 73 -22.59 -19.82 3.94
N GLN A 74 -22.05 -20.61 4.88
CA GLN A 74 -21.61 -20.10 6.18
C GLN A 74 -20.42 -19.14 6.05
N ILE A 75 -19.56 -19.35 5.04
CA ILE A 75 -18.44 -18.47 4.74
C ILE A 75 -18.95 -17.09 4.33
N LEU A 76 -19.92 -17.03 3.40
CA LEU A 76 -20.49 -15.76 2.94
C LEU A 76 -21.15 -14.99 4.10
N SER A 77 -21.93 -15.67 4.96
CA SER A 77 -22.53 -15.04 6.15
C SER A 77 -21.49 -14.45 7.10
N ASN A 78 -20.37 -15.15 7.31
CA ASN A 78 -19.30 -14.66 8.18
C ASN A 78 -18.58 -13.45 7.57
N ILE A 79 -18.43 -13.39 6.24
CA ILE A 79 -17.86 -12.23 5.54
C ILE A 79 -18.77 -11.01 5.73
N CYS A 80 -20.09 -11.15 5.57
CA CYS A 80 -21.04 -10.07 5.83
C CYS A 80 -20.94 -9.54 7.27
N LEU A 81 -20.97 -10.43 8.25
CA LEU A 81 -20.86 -10.06 9.68
C LEU A 81 -19.57 -9.29 9.99
N LEU A 82 -18.45 -9.73 9.44
CA LEU A 82 -17.17 -9.04 9.59
C LEU A 82 -17.15 -7.70 8.86
N ALA A 83 -17.70 -7.65 7.64
CA ALA A 83 -17.83 -6.41 6.88
C ALA A 83 -18.63 -5.37 7.67
N ASP A 84 -19.79 -5.71 8.22
CA ASP A 84 -20.58 -4.80 9.07
C ASP A 84 -19.77 -4.27 10.25
N THR A 85 -19.05 -5.17 10.94
CA THR A 85 -18.21 -4.80 12.08
C THR A 85 -17.09 -3.83 11.67
N TYR A 86 -16.47 -4.03 10.50
CA TYR A 86 -15.42 -3.15 9.99
C TYR A 86 -15.99 -1.80 9.54
N LEU A 87 -17.13 -1.82 8.85
CA LEU A 87 -17.81 -0.62 8.35
C LEU A 87 -18.27 0.28 9.51
N GLU A 88 -18.86 -0.29 10.55
CA GLU A 88 -19.21 0.43 11.78
C GLU A 88 -17.97 1.06 12.42
N ALA A 89 -16.89 0.28 12.59
CA ALA A 89 -15.62 0.77 13.16
C ALA A 89 -14.98 1.89 12.34
N LEU A 90 -15.23 1.92 11.02
CA LEU A 90 -14.72 2.89 10.05
C LEU A 90 -15.69 4.04 9.78
N GLY A 91 -16.80 4.13 10.53
CA GLY A 91 -17.75 5.24 10.47
C GLY A 91 -18.65 5.25 9.24
N TYR A 92 -18.87 4.10 8.62
CA TYR A 92 -19.86 3.92 7.55
C TYR A 92 -21.26 3.70 8.14
N PRO A 93 -22.32 4.09 7.41
CA PRO A 93 -23.70 3.73 7.78
C PRO A 93 -23.94 2.23 7.60
N ASP A 94 -25.07 1.75 8.12
CA ASP A 94 -25.55 0.39 7.86
C ASP A 94 -25.60 0.10 6.37
N ALA A 95 -25.13 -1.09 5.99
CA ALA A 95 -25.13 -1.53 4.60
C ALA A 95 -26.57 -1.61 4.06
N GLN A 96 -26.71 -1.28 2.77
CA GLN A 96 -27.96 -1.41 2.02
C GLN A 96 -27.62 -2.12 0.70
N PRO A 97 -27.52 -3.46 0.73
CA PRO A 97 -27.11 -4.22 -0.45
C PRO A 97 -28.09 -4.02 -1.61
N GLU A 98 -27.55 -3.83 -2.82
CA GLU A 98 -28.32 -3.63 -4.04
C GLU A 98 -27.59 -4.22 -5.26
N LEU A 99 -28.35 -4.78 -6.20
CA LEU A 99 -27.83 -5.21 -7.50
C LEU A 99 -27.94 -4.04 -8.50
N ILE A 100 -26.80 -3.43 -8.83
CA ILE A 100 -26.74 -2.30 -9.76
C ILE A 100 -26.38 -2.80 -11.16
N GLU A 101 -27.19 -2.44 -12.16
CA GLU A 101 -26.93 -2.70 -13.58
C GLU A 101 -25.96 -1.65 -14.14
N ILE A 102 -24.80 -2.11 -14.63
CA ILE A 102 -23.79 -1.24 -15.28
C ILE A 102 -24.06 -1.14 -16.78
N ASP A 103 -24.35 -2.29 -17.39
CA ASP A 103 -24.76 -2.45 -18.78
C ASP A 103 -25.68 -3.67 -18.92
N ASP A 104 -26.17 -3.96 -20.13
CA ASP A 104 -27.08 -5.07 -20.41
C ASP A 104 -26.52 -6.47 -20.04
N THR A 105 -25.22 -6.57 -19.77
CA THR A 105 -24.50 -7.82 -19.52
C THR A 105 -23.92 -7.93 -18.11
N LEU A 106 -23.81 -6.83 -17.36
CA LEU A 106 -23.14 -6.79 -16.06
C LEU A 106 -24.04 -6.21 -14.96
N LYS A 107 -24.34 -7.05 -13.98
CA LYS A 107 -24.95 -6.67 -12.70
C LYS A 107 -23.91 -6.80 -11.59
N VAL A 108 -23.85 -5.79 -10.73
CA VAL A 108 -22.85 -5.70 -9.66
C VAL A 108 -23.56 -5.73 -8.31
N PRO A 109 -23.23 -6.67 -7.40
CA PRO A 109 -23.80 -6.72 -6.06
C PRO A 109 -23.11 -5.72 -5.14
N VAL A 110 -23.55 -4.46 -5.17
CA VAL A 110 -23.03 -3.40 -4.31
C VAL A 110 -23.53 -3.61 -2.89
N TYR A 111 -22.62 -3.76 -1.93
CA TYR A 111 -22.95 -3.96 -0.52
C TYR A 111 -23.33 -2.65 0.17
N LEU A 112 -22.58 -1.59 -0.13
CA LEU A 112 -22.84 -0.24 0.33
C LEU A 112 -22.43 0.77 -0.74
N GLU A 113 -23.33 1.69 -1.05
CA GLU A 113 -23.05 2.87 -1.87
C GLU A 113 -22.97 4.13 -0.99
N ILE A 114 -21.95 4.96 -1.24
CA ILE A 114 -21.88 6.32 -0.73
C ILE A 114 -21.94 7.27 -1.92
N ASN A 115 -22.92 8.17 -1.93
CA ASN A 115 -23.10 9.17 -2.98
C ASN A 115 -22.45 10.51 -2.59
N LYS A 116 -22.13 11.29 -3.62
CA LYS A 116 -21.81 12.71 -3.53
C LYS A 116 -23.08 13.50 -3.19
N ALA A 117 -22.91 14.77 -2.82
CA ALA A 117 -24.03 15.69 -2.57
C ALA A 117 -24.99 15.86 -3.77
N ASN A 118 -24.51 15.63 -5.00
CA ASN A 118 -25.32 15.70 -6.22
C ASN A 118 -26.00 14.37 -6.60
N GLY A 119 -25.91 13.33 -5.76
CA GLY A 119 -26.52 12.02 -5.99
C GLY A 119 -25.65 11.02 -6.75
N ALA A 120 -24.61 11.48 -7.46
CA ALA A 120 -23.73 10.57 -8.20
C ALA A 120 -22.90 9.69 -7.24
N PRO A 121 -22.58 8.44 -7.62
CA PRO A 121 -21.78 7.54 -6.79
C PRO A 121 -20.38 8.11 -6.51
N LEU A 122 -19.91 7.93 -5.27
CA LEU A 122 -18.56 8.29 -4.83
C LEU A 122 -17.73 7.06 -4.49
N LEU A 123 -18.30 6.14 -3.72
CA LEU A 123 -17.64 4.92 -3.26
C LEU A 123 -18.64 3.77 -3.30
N TRP A 124 -18.21 2.63 -3.82
CA TRP A 124 -18.90 1.36 -3.65
C TRP A 124 -18.06 0.40 -2.81
N ILE A 125 -18.73 -0.34 -1.94
CA ILE A 125 -18.16 -1.44 -1.17
C ILE A 125 -18.77 -2.74 -1.69
N LEU A 126 -17.92 -3.73 -1.93
CA LEU A 126 -18.26 -5.01 -2.52
C LEU A 126 -17.72 -6.13 -1.64
N LEU A 127 -18.50 -7.19 -1.44
CA LEU A 127 -18.06 -8.36 -0.67
C LEU A 127 -17.55 -9.45 -1.60
N ALA A 128 -16.41 -10.03 -1.25
CA ALA A 128 -15.66 -10.93 -2.12
C ALA A 128 -15.36 -12.28 -1.46
N ALA A 129 -15.54 -13.36 -2.23
CA ALA A 129 -15.22 -14.71 -1.82
C ALA A 129 -14.66 -15.53 -3.00
N SER A 130 -14.02 -16.65 -2.68
CA SER A 130 -13.61 -17.67 -3.65
C SER A 130 -13.54 -19.01 -2.94
N GLN A 131 -13.65 -20.09 -3.72
CA GLN A 131 -13.39 -21.45 -3.24
C GLN A 131 -11.89 -21.63 -2.93
N GLU A 132 -11.02 -20.95 -3.69
CA GLU A 132 -9.60 -20.89 -3.42
C GLU A 132 -9.33 -19.87 -2.31
N LYS A 133 -9.13 -20.37 -1.08
CA LYS A 133 -9.03 -19.51 0.10
C LYS A 133 -7.81 -18.60 0.08
N ASP A 134 -6.73 -19.08 -0.53
CA ASP A 134 -5.44 -18.38 -0.63
C ASP A 134 -5.39 -17.40 -1.81
N ALA A 135 -6.43 -17.37 -2.66
CA ALA A 135 -6.51 -16.41 -3.77
C ALA A 135 -6.47 -14.97 -3.25
N GLY A 136 -5.82 -14.09 -4.01
CA GLY A 136 -5.78 -12.67 -3.71
C GLY A 136 -7.16 -12.02 -3.84
N ILE A 137 -7.41 -10.93 -3.11
CA ILE A 137 -8.71 -10.24 -3.12
C ILE A 137 -9.16 -9.81 -4.52
N LEU A 138 -8.22 -9.53 -5.43
CA LEU A 138 -8.53 -9.18 -6.82
C LEU A 138 -8.88 -10.39 -7.71
N GLU A 139 -8.44 -11.60 -7.32
CA GLU A 139 -8.75 -12.87 -8.01
C GLU A 139 -10.06 -13.49 -7.50
N LYS A 140 -10.63 -12.93 -6.42
CA LYS A 140 -11.92 -13.36 -5.87
C LYS A 140 -13.08 -12.82 -6.71
N HIS A 141 -14.28 -13.32 -6.42
CA HIS A 141 -15.52 -12.90 -7.06
C HIS A 141 -16.45 -12.26 -6.04
N CYS A 142 -17.25 -11.28 -6.49
CA CYS A 142 -18.22 -10.61 -5.62
C CYS A 142 -19.49 -11.44 -5.46
N PHE A 143 -20.16 -11.36 -4.32
CA PHE A 143 -21.44 -12.03 -4.07
C PHE A 143 -22.47 -11.06 -3.49
N SER A 144 -23.76 -11.32 -3.73
CA SER A 144 -24.86 -10.54 -3.15
C SER A 144 -25.21 -11.02 -1.74
N ALA A 145 -25.24 -10.10 -0.78
CA ALA A 145 -25.67 -10.40 0.59
C ALA A 145 -27.13 -10.88 0.67
N ASP A 146 -28.00 -10.46 -0.25
CA ASP A 146 -29.42 -10.86 -0.30
C ASP A 146 -29.64 -12.33 -0.64
N THR A 147 -28.61 -12.99 -1.19
CA THR A 147 -28.65 -14.42 -1.53
C THR A 147 -28.40 -15.31 -0.31
N ILE A 148 -27.93 -14.74 0.80
CA ILE A 148 -27.64 -15.42 2.06
C ILE A 148 -28.96 -15.45 2.89
N GLY A 149 -29.81 -16.44 2.62
CA GLY A 149 -31.12 -16.53 3.26
C GLY A 149 -31.07 -16.89 4.76
N GLU A 150 -31.94 -16.27 5.56
CA GLU A 150 -32.32 -16.74 6.91
C GLU A 150 -33.37 -17.88 6.87
N ASP A 151 -33.89 -18.24 5.69
CA ASP A 151 -35.11 -19.04 5.57
C ASP A 151 -34.87 -20.45 5.01
N ASN A 152 -35.03 -21.46 5.88
CA ASN A 152 -34.94 -22.89 5.56
C ASN A 152 -36.06 -23.39 4.60
N SER A 153 -36.97 -22.53 4.17
CA SER A 153 -38.15 -22.91 3.36
C SER A 153 -37.92 -22.85 1.84
N ASN A 154 -36.82 -22.25 1.38
CA ASN A 154 -36.42 -22.27 -0.03
C ASN A 154 -34.88 -22.24 -0.09
N PRO A 155 -34.19 -23.28 -0.59
CA PRO A 155 -32.76 -23.19 -0.81
C PRO A 155 -32.52 -22.17 -1.92
N LYS A 156 -32.21 -20.93 -1.56
CA LYS A 156 -31.55 -20.02 -2.51
C LYS A 156 -30.24 -20.70 -2.90
N SER A 157 -29.98 -20.77 -4.20
CA SER A 157 -28.75 -21.28 -4.79
C SER A 157 -27.53 -20.75 -4.03
N PRO A 158 -26.40 -21.49 -3.95
CA PRO A 158 -25.15 -20.97 -3.38
C PRO A 158 -24.91 -19.59 -3.97
N GLY A 159 -24.73 -18.58 -3.11
CA GLY A 159 -24.84 -17.16 -3.48
C GLY A 159 -24.17 -16.88 -4.82
N GLU A 160 -24.95 -16.42 -5.80
CA GLU A 160 -24.45 -16.22 -7.15
C GLU A 160 -23.30 -15.22 -7.10
N MET A 161 -22.09 -15.72 -7.36
CA MET A 161 -20.91 -14.90 -7.48
C MET A 161 -20.85 -14.29 -8.87
N THR A 162 -20.21 -13.13 -8.99
CA THR A 162 -19.91 -12.54 -10.28
C THR A 162 -19.05 -13.49 -11.12
N THR A 163 -19.30 -13.52 -12.42
CA THR A 163 -18.50 -14.34 -13.35
C THR A 163 -17.09 -13.79 -13.55
N LEU A 164 -16.96 -12.46 -13.47
CA LEU A 164 -15.69 -11.75 -13.51
C LEU A 164 -15.04 -11.78 -12.13
N ASP A 165 -13.71 -11.90 -12.11
CA ASP A 165 -12.93 -11.62 -10.92
C ASP A 165 -13.01 -10.12 -10.56
N ASN A 166 -12.56 -9.79 -9.36
CA ASN A 166 -12.64 -8.44 -8.84
C ASN A 166 -11.76 -7.45 -9.60
N GLU A 167 -10.67 -7.88 -10.25
CA GLU A 167 -9.82 -7.01 -11.05
C GLU A 167 -10.52 -6.55 -12.34
N GLU A 168 -11.08 -7.50 -13.09
CA GLU A 168 -11.86 -7.23 -14.29
C GLU A 168 -13.14 -6.46 -13.95
N LEU A 169 -13.81 -6.86 -12.87
CA LEU A 169 -15.01 -6.20 -12.36
C LEU A 169 -14.74 -4.74 -11.98
N ALA A 170 -13.65 -4.46 -11.24
CA ALA A 170 -13.24 -3.10 -10.90
C ALA A 170 -12.99 -2.26 -12.17
N THR A 171 -12.33 -2.84 -13.16
CA THR A 171 -12.05 -2.16 -14.43
C THR A 171 -13.34 -1.80 -15.17
N LYS A 172 -14.31 -2.71 -15.24
CA LYS A 172 -15.61 -2.45 -15.86
C LYS A 172 -16.44 -1.43 -15.09
N ILE A 173 -16.44 -1.48 -13.76
CA ILE A 173 -17.17 -0.49 -12.95
C ILE A 173 -16.58 0.91 -13.15
N LEU A 174 -15.26 1.04 -13.03
CA LEU A 174 -14.59 2.34 -13.00
C LEU A 174 -14.53 3.06 -14.36
N PHE A 175 -14.62 2.31 -15.46
CA PHE A 175 -14.49 2.85 -16.82
C PHE A 175 -15.66 2.54 -17.76
N GLY A 176 -16.56 1.63 -17.37
CA GLY A 176 -17.73 1.24 -18.17
C GLY A 176 -19.05 1.83 -17.68
N ALA A 177 -19.19 2.19 -16.40
CA ALA A 177 -20.42 2.78 -15.88
C ALA A 177 -20.64 4.21 -16.39
N ALA A 178 -21.90 4.60 -16.59
CA ALA A 178 -22.27 5.95 -17.02
C ALA A 178 -21.87 7.01 -15.99
N GLU A 179 -22.12 6.72 -14.70
CA GLU A 179 -21.64 7.50 -13.57
C GLU A 179 -20.82 6.56 -12.67
N PRO A 180 -19.50 6.39 -12.91
CA PRO A 180 -18.70 5.46 -12.14
C PRO A 180 -18.35 6.05 -10.76
N PRO A 181 -18.31 5.24 -9.69
CA PRO A 181 -17.75 5.68 -8.41
C PRO A 181 -16.28 6.05 -8.58
N ARG A 182 -15.76 6.86 -7.66
CA ARG A 182 -14.32 7.14 -7.59
C ARG A 182 -13.58 6.01 -6.90
N PHE A 183 -14.12 5.54 -5.78
CA PHE A 183 -13.47 4.52 -4.95
C PHE A 183 -14.21 3.20 -5.04
N LEU A 184 -13.45 2.10 -4.98
CA LEU A 184 -13.99 0.77 -4.70
C LEU A 184 -13.29 0.22 -3.46
N ILE A 185 -14.05 -0.40 -2.57
CA ILE A 185 -13.52 -1.22 -1.49
C ILE A 185 -14.02 -2.65 -1.68
N PHE A 186 -13.11 -3.60 -1.83
CA PHE A 186 -13.42 -5.02 -1.77
C PHE A 186 -13.12 -5.55 -0.38
N ILE A 187 -14.08 -6.24 0.25
CA ILE A 187 -13.92 -6.86 1.56
C ILE A 187 -14.10 -8.37 1.40
N GLY A 188 -13.06 -9.14 1.70
CA GLY A 188 -13.15 -10.58 1.84
C GLY A 188 -12.83 -11.03 3.26
N MET A 189 -12.74 -12.34 3.48
CA MET A 189 -12.39 -12.89 4.80
C MET A 189 -10.99 -12.45 5.25
N ASN A 190 -9.99 -12.53 4.37
CA ASN A 190 -8.58 -12.34 4.76
C ASN A 190 -8.03 -10.97 4.38
N GLN A 191 -8.67 -10.29 3.44
CA GLN A 191 -8.10 -9.13 2.77
C GLN A 191 -9.15 -8.05 2.51
N ILE A 192 -8.73 -6.80 2.61
CA ILE A 192 -9.45 -5.63 2.08
C ILE A 192 -8.60 -4.99 0.99
N ALA A 193 -9.20 -4.56 -0.12
CA ALA A 193 -8.55 -3.72 -1.12
C ALA A 193 -9.27 -2.38 -1.27
N LEU A 194 -8.51 -1.28 -1.25
CA LEU A 194 -9.00 0.06 -1.59
C LEU A 194 -8.41 0.48 -2.94
N ILE A 195 -9.30 0.74 -3.90
CA ILE A 195 -8.98 1.18 -5.25
C ILE A 195 -9.47 2.60 -5.46
N ASP A 196 -8.64 3.43 -6.10
CA ASP A 196 -9.01 4.76 -6.59
C ASP A 196 -8.98 4.74 -8.12
N ARG A 197 -10.10 5.14 -8.74
CA ARG A 197 -10.25 5.32 -10.18
C ARG A 197 -9.09 6.09 -10.81
N ASN A 198 -8.60 7.12 -10.14
CA ASN A 198 -7.54 7.99 -10.64
C ASN A 198 -6.19 7.26 -10.76
N LYS A 199 -6.02 6.12 -10.09
CA LYS A 199 -4.76 5.36 -10.04
C LYS A 199 -4.89 3.94 -10.63
N TRP A 200 -6.11 3.51 -10.95
CA TRP A 200 -6.39 2.14 -11.38
C TRP A 200 -5.83 1.77 -12.77
N ASN A 201 -5.58 2.75 -13.65
CA ASN A 201 -4.94 2.50 -14.95
C ASN A 201 -3.57 1.81 -14.82
N GLU A 202 -2.85 2.10 -13.74
CA GLU A 202 -1.56 1.47 -13.41
C GLU A 202 -1.71 0.40 -12.32
N LYS A 203 -2.94 -0.07 -12.08
CA LYS A 203 -3.29 -1.08 -11.09
C LYS A 203 -2.73 -0.75 -9.70
N ARG A 204 -2.74 0.53 -9.33
CA ARG A 204 -2.30 0.96 -8.00
C ARG A 204 -3.46 0.90 -7.02
N TYR A 205 -3.25 0.25 -5.88
CA TYR A 205 -4.26 0.08 -4.84
C TYR A 205 -3.60 -0.15 -3.48
N LEU A 206 -4.37 -0.02 -2.39
CA LEU A 206 -3.93 -0.40 -1.06
C LEU A 206 -4.56 -1.74 -0.69
N GLN A 207 -3.74 -2.67 -0.21
CA GLN A 207 -4.17 -4.00 0.22
C GLN A 207 -3.91 -4.15 1.72
N PHE A 208 -4.88 -4.71 2.43
CA PHE A 208 -4.83 -4.89 3.88
C PHE A 208 -4.96 -6.38 4.20
N GLU A 209 -3.90 -7.01 4.70
CA GLU A 209 -3.86 -8.39 5.17
C GLU A 209 -4.40 -8.46 6.60
N LEU A 210 -5.66 -8.87 6.76
CA LEU A 210 -6.37 -8.80 8.04
C LEU A 210 -5.74 -9.72 9.11
N GLU A 211 -5.26 -10.90 8.72
CA GLU A 211 -4.58 -11.82 9.64
C GLU A 211 -3.31 -11.18 10.22
N GLU A 212 -2.49 -10.57 9.35
CA GLU A 212 -1.23 -9.94 9.75
C GLU A 212 -1.47 -8.67 10.59
N ILE A 213 -2.40 -7.82 10.16
CA ILE A 213 -2.78 -6.60 10.89
C ILE A 213 -3.31 -6.95 12.29
N PHE A 214 -4.23 -7.90 12.40
CA PHE A 214 -4.87 -8.22 13.67
C PHE A 214 -3.97 -9.01 14.62
N SER A 215 -3.13 -9.92 14.10
CA SER A 215 -2.26 -10.80 14.91
C SER A 215 -1.24 -10.03 15.75
N ARG A 216 -0.69 -8.95 15.21
CA ARG A 216 0.32 -8.12 15.88
C ARG A 216 -0.27 -7.28 17.02
N ARG A 217 -1.57 -6.97 16.97
CA ARG A 217 -2.27 -6.06 17.90
C ARG A 217 -1.58 -4.71 18.06
N GLU A 218 -0.87 -4.28 17.02
CA GLU A 218 -0.10 -3.06 17.01
C GLU A 218 -1.04 -1.86 16.81
N GLU A 219 -1.03 -0.91 17.75
CA GLU A 219 -1.96 0.22 17.71
C GLU A 219 -1.69 1.13 16.51
N SER A 220 -0.41 1.31 16.17
CA SER A 220 -0.02 2.16 15.04
C SER A 220 -0.50 1.58 13.70
N THR A 221 -0.46 0.27 13.49
CA THR A 221 -1.03 -0.37 12.29
C THR A 221 -2.55 -0.20 12.19
N LEU A 222 -3.27 -0.35 13.30
CA LEU A 222 -4.72 -0.13 13.32
C LEU A 222 -5.10 1.34 13.09
N GLN A 223 -4.27 2.27 13.57
CA GLN A 223 -4.41 3.69 13.25
C GLN A 223 -4.21 3.94 11.75
N ALA A 224 -3.22 3.31 11.12
CA ALA A 224 -2.96 3.45 9.69
C ALA A 224 -4.15 2.94 8.86
N MET A 225 -4.62 1.74 9.18
CA MET A 225 -5.81 1.13 8.57
C MET A 225 -7.04 2.04 8.73
N ALA A 226 -7.29 2.56 9.94
CA ALA A 226 -8.39 3.48 10.19
C ALA A 226 -8.25 4.76 9.35
N VAL A 227 -7.08 5.40 9.35
CA VAL A 227 -6.86 6.64 8.57
C VAL A 227 -7.11 6.42 7.08
N LEU A 228 -6.69 5.29 6.52
CA LEU A 228 -6.80 5.01 5.08
C LEU A 228 -8.21 4.60 4.65
N LEU A 229 -8.98 3.89 5.51
CA LEU A 229 -10.28 3.31 5.13
C LEU A 229 -11.49 4.04 5.72
N HIS A 230 -11.32 4.92 6.71
CA HIS A 230 -12.45 5.58 7.38
C HIS A 230 -13.28 6.41 6.41
N ARG A 231 -14.61 6.40 6.58
CA ARG A 231 -15.56 7.10 5.70
C ARG A 231 -15.18 8.56 5.49
N ASN A 232 -14.86 9.29 6.55
CA ASN A 232 -14.48 10.71 6.45
C ASN A 232 -13.13 10.95 5.74
N SER A 233 -12.26 9.93 5.65
CA SER A 233 -10.99 10.05 4.91
C SER A 233 -11.20 9.98 3.39
N LEU A 234 -12.15 9.15 2.94
CA LEU A 234 -12.45 8.91 1.53
C LEU A 234 -13.61 9.78 1.01
N CYS A 235 -14.63 9.93 1.84
CA CYS A 235 -15.93 10.53 1.52
C CYS A 235 -16.37 11.52 2.62
N PRO A 236 -15.60 12.59 2.90
CA PRO A 236 -16.03 13.60 3.86
C PRO A 236 -17.32 14.28 3.41
N LYS A 237 -18.16 14.70 4.38
CA LYS A 237 -19.41 15.44 4.07
C LYS A 237 -19.11 16.83 3.48
N GLU A 238 -18.02 17.44 3.94
CA GLU A 238 -17.55 18.76 3.52
C GLU A 238 -16.02 18.75 3.40
N GLY A 239 -15.48 19.53 2.46
CA GLY A 239 -14.05 19.63 2.24
C GLY A 239 -13.48 18.61 1.26
N ILE A 240 -12.15 18.53 1.23
CA ILE A 240 -11.39 17.63 0.35
C ILE A 240 -11.17 16.30 1.09
N ALA A 241 -11.20 15.19 0.37
CA ALA A 241 -10.90 13.88 0.96
C ALA A 241 -9.47 13.86 1.50
N LEU A 242 -9.26 13.34 2.70
CA LEU A 242 -7.92 13.23 3.30
C LEU A 242 -6.96 12.49 2.37
N ILE A 243 -7.47 11.48 1.65
CA ILE A 243 -6.68 10.71 0.68
C ILE A 243 -6.09 11.59 -0.45
N ASP A 244 -6.77 12.67 -0.83
CA ASP A 244 -6.28 13.64 -1.83
C ASP A 244 -5.15 14.50 -1.25
N GLU A 245 -5.27 14.91 0.01
CA GLU A 245 -4.21 15.64 0.71
C GLU A 245 -2.96 14.77 0.88
N LEU A 246 -3.16 13.50 1.27
CA LEU A 246 -2.08 12.52 1.37
C LEU A 246 -1.43 12.27 0.00
N ASP A 247 -2.22 12.20 -1.08
CA ASP A 247 -1.69 12.02 -2.44
C ASP A 247 -0.88 13.23 -2.90
N ALA A 248 -1.40 14.45 -2.69
CA ALA A 248 -0.70 15.68 -3.00
C ALA A 248 0.64 15.78 -2.23
N ASN A 249 0.66 15.36 -0.97
CA ASN A 249 1.89 15.31 -0.19
C ASN A 249 2.84 14.22 -0.71
N SER A 250 2.35 13.03 -1.04
CA SER A 250 3.16 11.95 -1.64
C SER A 250 3.86 12.41 -2.91
N GLN A 251 3.15 13.12 -3.80
CA GLN A 251 3.72 13.68 -5.03
C GLN A 251 4.74 14.80 -4.74
N LYS A 252 4.46 15.71 -3.80
CA LYS A 252 5.41 16.76 -3.39
C LYS A 252 6.70 16.17 -2.84
N HIS A 253 6.62 15.15 -2.00
CA HIS A 253 7.80 14.51 -1.44
C HIS A 253 8.56 13.70 -2.50
N ALA A 254 7.88 13.06 -3.45
CA ALA A 254 8.54 12.42 -4.58
C ALA A 254 9.30 13.44 -5.45
N ALA A 255 8.68 14.58 -5.75
CA ALA A 255 9.30 15.65 -6.52
C ALA A 255 10.46 16.32 -5.77
N GLY A 256 10.32 16.53 -4.45
CA GLY A 256 11.36 17.06 -3.57
C GLY A 256 12.56 16.13 -3.47
N VAL A 257 12.32 14.84 -3.24
CA VAL A 257 13.36 13.80 -3.25
C VAL A 257 14.08 13.76 -4.60
N SER A 258 13.39 13.95 -5.72
CA SER A 258 14.06 14.02 -7.03
C SER A 258 14.99 15.22 -7.19
N GLN A 259 14.67 16.37 -6.58
CA GLN A 259 15.56 17.54 -6.59
C GLN A 259 16.76 17.31 -5.69
N ASP A 260 16.52 16.89 -4.44
CA ASP A 260 17.59 16.63 -3.47
C ASP A 260 18.53 15.52 -3.96
N LEU A 261 17.98 14.47 -4.57
CA LEU A 261 18.75 13.41 -5.22
C LEU A 261 19.60 13.95 -6.37
N LYS A 262 19.10 14.88 -7.19
CA LYS A 262 19.89 15.48 -8.27
C LYS A 262 21.06 16.27 -7.72
N TYR A 263 20.86 17.04 -6.64
CA TYR A 263 21.95 17.77 -5.98
C TYR A 263 22.96 16.83 -5.32
N ALA A 264 22.48 15.84 -4.54
CA ALA A 264 23.34 14.86 -3.89
C ALA A 264 24.12 13.99 -4.90
N LEU A 265 23.49 13.61 -6.02
CA LEU A 265 24.14 12.86 -7.09
C LEU A 265 25.24 13.71 -7.75
N ARG A 266 24.95 14.98 -8.02
CA ARG A 266 25.95 15.92 -8.54
C ARG A 266 27.12 16.06 -7.58
N GLU A 267 26.85 16.31 -6.30
CA GLU A 267 27.87 16.43 -5.26
C GLU A 267 28.71 15.15 -5.16
N SER A 268 28.09 13.98 -5.22
CA SER A 268 28.80 12.69 -5.20
C SER A 268 29.73 12.52 -6.41
N ILE A 269 29.30 12.95 -7.60
CA ILE A 269 30.14 12.95 -8.81
C ILE A 269 31.31 13.91 -8.67
N GLU A 270 31.07 15.11 -8.12
CA GLU A 270 32.12 16.10 -7.87
C GLU A 270 33.14 15.58 -6.85
N LEU A 271 32.69 14.93 -5.76
CA LEU A 271 33.56 14.29 -4.78
C LEU A 271 34.42 13.18 -5.39
N LEU A 272 33.81 12.27 -6.17
CA LEU A 272 34.56 11.21 -6.87
C LEU A 272 35.59 11.79 -7.82
N GLY A 273 35.22 12.79 -8.62
CA GLY A 273 36.12 13.43 -9.57
C GLY A 273 37.31 14.10 -8.85
N ASN A 274 37.02 14.85 -7.78
CA ASN A 274 38.05 15.51 -6.98
C ASN A 274 39.02 14.52 -6.35
N GLU A 275 38.52 13.40 -5.83
CA GLU A 275 39.37 12.37 -5.22
C GLU A 275 40.27 11.69 -6.26
N VAL A 276 39.77 11.42 -7.47
CA VAL A 276 40.59 10.87 -8.56
C VAL A 276 41.70 11.84 -8.96
N LEU A 277 41.40 13.14 -9.06
CA LEU A 277 42.40 14.16 -9.36
C LEU A 277 43.43 14.28 -8.22
N TYR A 278 42.98 14.19 -6.97
CA TYR A 278 43.84 14.20 -5.80
C TYR A 278 44.79 13.00 -5.78
N ASP A 279 44.29 11.78 -6.02
CA ASP A 279 45.11 10.57 -6.10
C ASP A 279 46.16 10.65 -7.22
N MET A 280 45.74 11.10 -8.41
CA MET A 280 46.64 11.27 -9.55
C MET A 280 47.78 12.25 -9.23
N ALA A 281 47.48 13.37 -8.57
CA ALA A 281 48.48 14.38 -8.25
C ALA A 281 49.41 13.94 -7.11
N ASN A 282 48.86 13.39 -6.03
CA ASN A 282 49.61 13.19 -4.77
C ASN A 282 50.23 11.80 -4.66
N ARG A 283 49.50 10.75 -5.01
CA ARG A 283 49.98 9.36 -4.92
C ARG A 283 50.64 8.88 -6.20
N GLN A 284 50.08 9.21 -7.36
CA GLN A 284 50.64 8.79 -8.66
C GLN A 284 51.69 9.77 -9.20
N GLY A 285 51.82 10.97 -8.61
CA GLY A 285 52.83 11.96 -8.97
C GLY A 285 52.63 12.62 -10.34
N ARG A 286 51.41 12.60 -10.89
CA ARG A 286 51.06 13.21 -12.17
C ARG A 286 50.94 14.74 -12.02
N ASN A 287 51.63 15.49 -12.85
CA ASN A 287 51.46 16.95 -12.91
C ASN A 287 50.29 17.31 -13.84
N LEU A 288 49.15 17.62 -13.23
CA LEU A 288 47.90 17.95 -13.91
C LEU A 288 47.93 19.27 -14.68
N ASP A 289 48.89 20.17 -14.41
CA ASP A 289 49.06 21.41 -15.19
C ASP A 289 49.72 21.12 -16.55
N THR A 290 50.66 20.18 -16.58
CA THR A 290 51.39 19.79 -17.80
C THR A 290 50.68 18.72 -18.62
N ASP A 291 49.87 17.88 -17.97
CA ASP A 291 49.14 16.78 -18.58
C ASP A 291 47.72 16.71 -17.98
N PRO A 292 46.81 17.59 -18.44
CA PRO A 292 45.48 17.72 -17.86
C PRO A 292 44.61 16.50 -18.15
N VAL A 293 43.71 16.20 -17.21
CA VAL A 293 42.67 15.18 -17.39
C VAL A 293 41.54 15.75 -18.26
N ASP A 294 41.03 14.94 -19.18
CA ASP A 294 39.81 15.27 -19.92
C ASP A 294 38.60 15.28 -18.97
N ALA A 295 38.04 16.47 -18.74
CA ALA A 295 36.93 16.67 -17.82
C ALA A 295 35.66 15.92 -18.25
N GLY A 296 35.42 15.80 -19.56
CA GLY A 296 34.26 15.07 -20.09
C GLY A 296 34.40 13.57 -19.83
N GLN A 297 35.57 13.01 -20.09
CA GLN A 297 35.87 11.60 -19.81
C GLN A 297 35.80 11.31 -18.31
N LEU A 298 36.39 12.16 -17.46
CA LEU A 298 36.36 12.00 -16.01
C LEU A 298 34.90 12.01 -15.50
N THR A 299 34.10 12.98 -15.96
CA THR A 299 32.67 13.07 -15.60
C THR A 299 31.91 11.80 -15.97
N MET A 300 32.14 11.26 -17.18
CA MET A 300 31.48 10.03 -17.65
C MET A 300 31.86 8.79 -16.81
N GLU A 301 33.13 8.66 -16.41
CA GLU A 301 33.56 7.55 -15.55
C GLU A 301 33.03 7.71 -14.12
N CYS A 302 33.04 8.93 -13.54
CA CYS A 302 32.42 9.18 -12.24
C CYS A 302 30.93 8.83 -12.25
N LEU A 303 30.19 9.23 -13.29
CA LEU A 303 28.79 8.85 -13.49
C LEU A 303 28.61 7.33 -13.57
N ARG A 304 29.48 6.63 -14.30
CA ARG A 304 29.42 5.18 -14.43
C ARG A 304 29.63 4.48 -13.08
N TYR A 305 30.58 4.95 -12.28
CA TYR A 305 30.82 4.41 -10.94
C TYR A 305 29.69 4.73 -9.96
N MET A 306 29.12 5.94 -10.01
CA MET A 306 27.92 6.26 -9.24
C MET A 306 26.76 5.32 -9.58
N TYR A 307 26.51 5.07 -10.86
CA TYR A 307 25.45 4.16 -11.27
C TYR A 307 25.71 2.72 -10.81
N ARG A 308 26.96 2.25 -10.83
CA ARG A 308 27.35 0.93 -10.30
C ARG A 308 27.12 0.83 -8.79
N MET A 309 27.48 1.86 -8.02
CA MET A 309 27.24 1.89 -6.58
C MET A 309 25.74 1.89 -6.27
N LEU A 310 24.95 2.70 -6.98
CA LEU A 310 23.49 2.71 -6.86
C LEU A 310 22.88 1.34 -7.19
N PHE A 311 23.40 0.67 -8.22
CA PHE A 311 22.93 -0.65 -8.60
C PHE A 311 23.20 -1.71 -7.52
N VAL A 312 24.40 -1.71 -6.93
CA VAL A 312 24.74 -2.60 -5.80
C VAL A 312 23.82 -2.32 -4.61
N LEU A 313 23.67 -1.05 -4.19
CA LEU A 313 22.74 -0.67 -3.12
C LEU A 313 21.31 -1.15 -3.39
N PHE A 314 20.83 -0.99 -4.63
CA PHE A 314 19.49 -1.39 -5.02
C PHE A 314 19.29 -2.91 -4.92
N ILE A 315 20.16 -3.72 -5.54
CA ILE A 315 20.01 -5.18 -5.55
C ILE A 315 20.20 -5.82 -4.16
N GLU A 316 21.05 -5.23 -3.31
CA GLU A 316 21.27 -5.75 -1.96
C GLU A 316 20.14 -5.38 -0.99
N SER A 317 19.47 -4.24 -1.20
CA SER A 317 18.29 -3.84 -0.43
C SER A 317 17.03 -4.67 -0.76
N ARG A 318 17.05 -5.44 -1.85
CA ARG A 318 15.93 -6.24 -2.36
C ARG A 318 16.30 -7.71 -2.61
N PRO A 319 16.56 -8.50 -1.55
CA PRO A 319 16.94 -9.91 -1.67
C PRO A 319 15.92 -10.76 -2.45
N GLU A 320 14.66 -10.37 -2.40
CA GLU A 320 13.53 -11.04 -3.06
C GLU A 320 13.64 -11.09 -4.59
N LEU A 321 14.38 -10.16 -5.20
CA LEU A 321 14.59 -10.13 -6.66
C LEU A 321 15.54 -11.23 -7.16
N GLY A 322 16.33 -11.84 -6.28
CA GLY A 322 17.23 -12.95 -6.62
C GLY A 322 18.40 -12.60 -7.54
N TYR A 323 18.66 -11.32 -7.83
CA TYR A 323 19.76 -10.89 -8.72
C TYR A 323 21.15 -11.03 -8.08
N ALA A 324 21.27 -10.77 -6.77
CA ALA A 324 22.52 -10.88 -6.03
C ALA A 324 22.53 -12.17 -5.19
N PRO A 325 23.55 -13.03 -5.30
CA PRO A 325 23.67 -14.23 -4.47
C PRO A 325 24.19 -13.87 -3.08
N LEU A 326 23.39 -13.14 -2.30
CA LEU A 326 23.78 -12.60 -0.99
C LEU A 326 24.23 -13.68 0.01
N LYS A 327 23.77 -14.93 -0.17
CA LYS A 327 24.17 -16.06 0.68
C LYS A 327 25.51 -16.68 0.29
N ALA A 328 26.06 -16.34 -0.87
CA ALA A 328 27.34 -16.86 -1.34
C ALA A 328 28.48 -16.06 -0.71
N GLN A 329 29.34 -16.74 0.03
CA GLN A 329 30.46 -16.12 0.72
C GLN A 329 31.41 -15.38 -0.23
N SER A 330 31.58 -15.89 -1.45
CA SER A 330 32.40 -15.24 -2.50
C SER A 330 31.82 -13.92 -2.98
N TYR A 331 30.49 -13.77 -2.99
CA TYR A 331 29.86 -12.50 -3.31
C TYR A 331 30.06 -11.50 -2.17
N MET A 332 29.78 -11.94 -0.93
CA MET A 332 29.92 -11.10 0.26
C MET A 332 31.33 -10.51 0.38
N TYR A 333 32.39 -11.30 0.20
CA TYR A 333 33.76 -10.81 0.39
C TYR A 333 34.35 -10.01 -0.78
N SER A 334 33.79 -10.09 -1.98
CA SER A 334 34.45 -9.53 -3.17
C SER A 334 33.62 -8.52 -3.97
N TYR A 335 32.30 -8.55 -3.84
CA TYR A 335 31.41 -7.77 -4.69
C TYR A 335 30.33 -7.02 -3.92
N SER A 336 30.21 -7.26 -2.61
CA SER A 336 29.17 -6.65 -1.80
C SER A 336 29.50 -5.23 -1.38
N LEU A 337 28.48 -4.51 -0.89
CA LEU A 337 28.69 -3.22 -0.24
C LEU A 337 29.65 -3.33 0.96
N GLU A 338 29.59 -4.42 1.72
CA GLU A 338 30.47 -4.67 2.86
C GLU A 338 31.94 -4.79 2.41
N SER A 339 32.19 -5.49 1.30
CA SER A 339 33.54 -5.57 0.71
C SER A 339 34.07 -4.20 0.28
N LEU A 340 33.22 -3.37 -0.35
CA LEU A 340 33.60 -2.00 -0.71
C LEU A 340 33.91 -1.15 0.52
N ARG A 341 33.17 -1.34 1.62
CA ARG A 341 33.42 -0.68 2.89
C ARG A 341 34.75 -1.11 3.50
N ASP A 342 35.03 -2.41 3.55
CA ASP A 342 36.31 -2.93 4.03
C ASP A 342 37.49 -2.35 3.24
N ILE A 343 37.37 -2.26 1.92
CA ILE A 343 38.41 -1.63 1.07
C ILE A 343 38.59 -0.16 1.44
N ALA A 344 37.50 0.59 1.61
CA ALA A 344 37.56 2.01 1.96
C ALA A 344 38.19 2.24 3.35
N ASP A 345 37.84 1.42 4.34
CA ASP A 345 38.40 1.50 5.69
C ASP A 345 39.91 1.17 5.69
N ASN A 346 40.32 0.13 4.96
CA ASN A 346 41.75 -0.23 4.85
C ASN A 346 42.59 0.84 4.12
N ILE A 347 42.04 1.52 3.12
CA ILE A 347 42.75 2.62 2.43
C ILE A 347 42.92 3.83 3.35
N ARG A 348 42.02 4.03 4.32
CA ARG A 348 42.05 5.18 5.24
C ARG A 348 43.21 5.09 6.24
N ASP A 349 43.60 3.88 6.61
CA ASP A 349 44.73 3.62 7.51
C ASP A 349 46.10 3.83 6.82
N ASP A 350 46.16 3.88 5.48
CA ASP A 350 47.37 4.16 4.70
C ASP A 350 47.64 5.67 4.48
N VAL A 351 46.76 6.56 4.98
CA VAL A 351 46.78 8.01 4.73
C VAL A 351 47.08 8.85 6.00
N GLU A 352 47.51 8.21 7.10
CA GLU A 352 48.11 8.94 8.26
C GLU A 352 49.59 9.30 8.09
#